data_AF-A0A2H9NA64-F1
#
_entry.id   AF-A0A2H9NA64-F1
#
_cell.length_a   1.000
_cell.length_b   1.000
_cell.length_c   1.000
_cell.angle_alpha   90.00
_cell.angle_beta   90.00
_cell.angle_gamma   90.00
#
_symmetry.space_group_name_H-M   'P 1'
#
loop_
_entity.id
_entity.type
_entity.pdbx_description
1 polymer ?
#
loop_
_entity_poly.entity_id
_entity_poly.type
_entity_poly.pdbx_seq_one_letter_code
_entity_poly.pdbx_strand_id
1 'polypeptide(L)'
;RALNRDLLKRLSFWASRLSISVEVRHGDTEMKLRRKQAIFPPYMLVTTPETLQAILPGTRMRQHLSHVRYVVVDEVHDLASSKRGVQLTIALERLYEVVGKEFQKIGLSATVGNPEEVAKFIAGTDRSIRVVQASLPKGYRYQVENPTPTEADYDLAGKLGTVPEAAARIRRVAELVDSHKSTLIFVNSRTNAEMLGFKFNQLGRTDIAVHHGSLSKEERVQIEDEFKAGVLKAIICTSTLELGIDIGNVDLVIQYLSPRQVSSLIQRVGRSGHRLDLLSEGVIITAFPDDTLESIAAVRNAYENKLEPILIHENALDVLAHQVTGILMDKGSVGLKELLAIVRRAYPYRKLGENTLLDVIHFLDSLNELRIEEEGKVLRKGRKTRSYYYENLSMIPDERCYPIINVISDRKIGTLGDE
;
A
#
# COMPACT_ATOMS: atom_id res chain seq x y z
N ARG A 1 -5.67 2.92 3.86
CA ARG A 1 -6.93 3.62 4.24
C ARG A 1 -8.13 2.68 4.16
N ALA A 2 -8.45 2.09 3.00
CA ALA A 2 -9.52 1.07 2.88
C ALA A 2 -9.27 -0.15 3.79
N LEU A 3 -8.02 -0.63 3.81
CA LEU A 3 -7.57 -1.70 4.72
C LEU A 3 -7.85 -1.40 6.20
N ASN A 4 -7.56 -0.18 6.69
CA ASN A 4 -7.79 0.18 8.11
C ASN A 4 -9.27 0.04 8.52
N ARG A 5 -10.21 0.35 7.61
CA ARG A 5 -11.64 0.24 7.86
C ARG A 5 -12.08 -1.23 7.89
N ASP A 6 -11.54 -2.03 6.98
CA ASP A 6 -11.78 -3.48 6.96
C ASP A 6 -11.25 -4.16 8.23
N LEU A 7 -10.00 -3.85 8.60
CA LEU A 7 -9.40 -4.31 9.86
C LEU A 7 -10.24 -3.93 11.06
N LEU A 8 -10.75 -2.69 11.14
CA LEU A 8 -11.62 -2.29 12.24
C LEU A 8 -12.88 -3.16 12.30
N LYS A 9 -13.54 -3.43 11.17
CA LYS A 9 -14.73 -4.31 11.13
C LYS A 9 -14.39 -5.72 11.64
N ARG A 10 -13.31 -6.31 11.15
CA ARG A 10 -12.87 -7.66 11.51
C ARG A 10 -12.44 -7.79 12.96
N LEU A 11 -11.73 -6.78 13.48
CA LEU A 11 -11.24 -6.75 14.86
C LEU A 11 -12.34 -6.41 15.86
N SER A 12 -13.34 -5.60 15.47
CA SER A 12 -14.44 -5.19 16.37
C SER A 12 -15.20 -6.36 16.96
N PHE A 13 -15.38 -7.45 16.19
CA PHE A 13 -16.02 -8.67 16.68
C PHE A 13 -15.28 -9.24 17.91
N TRP A 14 -13.97 -9.50 17.78
CA TRP A 14 -13.15 -10.04 18.87
C TRP A 14 -12.95 -9.04 20.00
N ALA A 15 -12.74 -7.77 19.65
CA ALA A 15 -12.54 -6.68 20.59
C ALA A 15 -13.71 -6.54 21.58
N SER A 16 -14.95 -6.61 21.07
CA SER A 16 -16.16 -6.56 21.90
C SER A 16 -16.25 -7.73 22.89
N ARG A 17 -15.85 -8.93 22.47
CA ARG A 17 -15.85 -10.15 23.30
C ARG A 17 -14.77 -10.12 24.39
N LEU A 18 -13.67 -9.41 24.14
CA LEU A 18 -12.52 -9.30 25.05
C LEU A 18 -12.54 -7.99 25.86
N SER A 19 -13.55 -7.13 25.70
CA SER A 19 -13.62 -5.80 26.31
C SER A 19 -12.39 -4.92 26.00
N ILE A 20 -11.84 -5.05 24.79
CA ILE A 20 -10.74 -4.25 24.27
C ILE A 20 -11.32 -3.19 23.34
N SER A 21 -10.95 -1.93 23.52
CA SER A 21 -11.34 -0.85 22.60
C SER A 21 -10.36 -0.78 21.42
N VAL A 22 -10.91 -0.78 20.21
CA VAL A 22 -10.16 -0.63 18.95
C VAL A 22 -10.70 0.60 18.25
N GLU A 23 -9.84 1.55 17.92
CA GLU A 23 -10.21 2.70 17.11
C GLU A 23 -9.20 2.93 15.98
N VAL A 24 -9.66 3.57 14.89
CA VAL A 24 -8.83 3.95 13.75
C VAL A 24 -8.50 5.44 13.83
N ARG A 25 -7.25 5.80 13.51
CA ARG A 25 -6.84 7.19 13.30
C ARG A 25 -6.01 7.32 12.03
N HIS A 26 -6.45 8.19 11.13
CA HIS A 26 -5.76 8.51 9.88
C HIS A 26 -6.00 9.97 9.45
N GLY A 27 -5.48 10.37 8.28
CA GLY A 27 -5.63 11.71 7.69
C GLY A 27 -7.08 12.24 7.63
N ASP A 28 -8.06 11.37 7.37
CA ASP A 28 -9.48 11.76 7.28
C ASP A 28 -10.27 11.64 8.60
N THR A 29 -9.64 11.25 9.71
CA THR A 29 -10.34 11.14 11.00
C THR A 29 -10.77 12.52 11.49
N GLU A 30 -12.06 12.72 11.77
CA GLU A 30 -12.60 13.99 12.22
C GLU A 30 -11.88 14.55 13.46
N MET A 31 -11.75 15.88 13.52
CA MET A 31 -11.08 16.57 14.63
C MET A 31 -11.73 16.27 15.99
N LYS A 32 -13.06 16.10 16.03
CA LYS A 32 -13.79 15.72 17.25
C LYS A 32 -13.34 14.34 17.76
N LEU A 33 -13.25 13.36 16.86
CA LEU A 33 -12.80 12.01 17.20
C LEU A 33 -11.32 11.98 17.59
N ARG A 34 -10.45 12.75 16.90
CA ARG A 34 -9.03 12.89 17.29
C ARG A 34 -8.86 13.44 18.70
N ARG A 35 -9.68 14.42 19.10
CA ARG A 35 -9.68 14.97 20.47
C ARG A 35 -10.14 13.92 21.47
N LYS A 36 -11.22 13.18 21.18
CA LYS A 36 -11.70 12.08 22.02
C LYS A 36 -10.60 11.03 22.23
N GLN A 37 -9.94 10.59 21.17
CA GLN A 37 -8.83 9.62 21.21
C GLN A 37 -7.64 10.11 22.03
N ALA A 38 -7.31 11.41 21.95
CA ALA A 38 -6.25 11.96 22.78
C ALA A 38 -6.65 11.98 24.27
N ILE A 39 -7.93 12.15 24.57
CA ILE A 39 -8.44 12.17 25.95
C ILE A 39 -8.56 10.75 26.52
N PHE A 40 -9.17 9.86 25.76
CA PHE A 40 -9.45 8.47 26.07
C PHE A 40 -8.87 7.60 24.94
N PRO A 41 -7.59 7.20 25.03
CA PRO A 41 -6.95 6.40 23.99
C PRO A 41 -7.57 5.00 23.92
N PRO A 42 -7.68 4.40 22.73
CA PRO A 42 -8.06 3.00 22.62
C PRO A 42 -6.95 2.08 23.14
N TYR A 43 -7.28 0.86 23.53
CA TYR A 43 -6.30 -0.18 23.83
C TYR A 43 -5.53 -0.62 22.57
N MET A 44 -6.19 -0.56 21.40
CA MET A 44 -5.58 -0.82 20.09
C MET A 44 -5.88 0.34 19.13
N LEU A 45 -4.82 0.95 18.60
CA LEU A 45 -4.91 2.04 17.63
C LEU A 45 -4.46 1.56 16.25
N VAL A 46 -5.39 1.52 15.29
CA VAL A 46 -5.06 1.24 13.89
C VAL A 46 -4.77 2.56 13.19
N THR A 47 -3.53 2.73 12.69
CA THR A 47 -3.05 4.00 12.14
C THR A 47 -2.27 3.81 10.84
N THR A 48 -1.84 4.92 10.21
CA THR A 48 -0.89 4.91 9.09
C THR A 48 0.47 5.44 9.55
N PRO A 49 1.57 5.17 8.81
CA PRO A 49 2.89 5.75 9.10
C PRO A 49 2.85 7.27 9.26
N GLU A 50 2.17 7.98 8.35
CA GLU A 50 2.08 9.45 8.36
C GLU A 50 1.32 9.94 9.59
N THR A 51 0.29 9.21 10.01
CA THR A 51 -0.49 9.57 11.20
C THR A 51 0.28 9.27 12.48
N LEU A 52 1.12 8.23 12.51
CA LEU A 52 2.07 8.00 13.60
C LEU A 52 3.02 9.19 13.75
N GLN A 53 3.56 9.71 12.64
CA GLN A 53 4.39 10.91 12.64
C GLN A 53 3.65 12.12 13.21
N ALA A 54 2.37 12.30 12.88
CA ALA A 54 1.58 13.42 13.38
C ALA A 54 1.30 13.35 14.89
N ILE A 55 1.21 12.14 15.48
CA ILE A 55 0.91 11.98 16.91
C ILE A 55 2.14 12.01 17.81
N LEU A 56 3.31 11.60 17.30
CA LEU A 56 4.56 11.49 18.07
C LEU A 56 4.96 12.81 18.78
N PRO A 57 4.91 14.00 18.15
CA PRO A 57 5.23 15.24 18.85
C PRO A 57 4.22 15.65 19.94
N GLY A 58 3.00 15.10 19.91
CA GLY A 58 1.91 15.53 20.79
C GLY A 58 2.10 15.07 22.24
N THR A 59 2.31 16.00 23.18
CA THR A 59 2.61 15.70 24.59
C THR A 59 1.64 14.70 25.24
N ARG A 60 0.33 14.88 25.07
CA ARG A 60 -0.67 13.96 25.62
C ARG A 60 -0.64 12.58 24.94
N MET A 61 -0.43 12.55 23.62
CA MET A 61 -0.30 11.28 22.90
C MET A 61 0.96 10.54 23.32
N ARG A 62 2.08 11.22 23.57
CA ARG A 62 3.31 10.60 24.08
C ARG A 62 3.11 9.88 25.40
N GLN A 63 2.34 10.46 26.32
CA GLN A 63 1.98 9.80 27.59
C GLN A 63 1.22 8.48 27.36
N HIS A 64 0.38 8.40 26.33
CA HIS A 64 -0.31 7.15 26.00
C HIS A 64 0.62 6.18 25.27
N LEU A 65 1.40 6.68 24.31
CA LEU A 65 2.35 5.90 23.52
C LEU A 65 3.47 5.29 24.35
N SER A 66 3.85 5.89 25.49
CA SER A 66 4.86 5.30 26.38
C SER A 66 4.45 3.95 26.98
N HIS A 67 3.17 3.57 26.88
CA HIS A 67 2.64 2.30 27.34
C HIS A 67 2.54 1.24 26.23
N VAL A 68 2.98 1.55 25.00
CA VAL A 68 2.94 0.61 23.88
C VAL A 68 3.82 -0.61 24.19
N ARG A 69 3.24 -1.80 24.01
CA ARG A 69 3.91 -3.09 24.19
C ARG A 69 4.13 -3.85 22.89
N TYR A 70 3.26 -3.61 21.90
CA TYR A 70 3.24 -4.31 20.62
C TYR A 70 3.01 -3.31 19.50
N VAL A 71 3.76 -3.45 18.42
CA VAL A 71 3.53 -2.75 17.16
C VAL A 71 3.43 -3.78 16.06
N VAL A 72 2.27 -3.80 15.38
CA VAL A 72 2.04 -4.65 14.20
C VAL A 72 2.20 -3.78 12.97
N VAL A 73 3.10 -4.17 12.08
CA VAL A 73 3.29 -3.57 10.77
C VAL A 73 2.72 -4.55 9.75
N ASP A 74 1.59 -4.20 9.17
CA ASP A 74 0.94 -5.00 8.13
C ASP A 74 1.48 -4.63 6.75
N GLU A 75 1.44 -5.57 5.81
CA GLU A 75 1.93 -5.43 4.44
C GLU A 75 3.36 -4.85 4.36
N VAL A 76 4.29 -5.45 5.12
CA VAL A 76 5.68 -4.98 5.22
C VAL A 76 6.37 -4.90 3.86
N HIS A 77 6.03 -5.78 2.90
CA HIS A 77 6.63 -5.78 1.57
C HIS A 77 6.40 -4.49 0.78
N ASP A 78 5.21 -3.88 0.92
CA ASP A 78 4.88 -2.60 0.29
C ASP A 78 5.64 -1.44 0.94
N LEU A 79 5.85 -1.53 2.26
CA LEU A 79 6.56 -0.49 3.00
C LEU A 79 8.07 -0.59 2.72
N ALA A 80 8.64 -1.78 2.71
CA ALA A 80 10.07 -2.00 2.58
C ALA A 80 10.66 -1.40 1.28
N SER A 81 9.89 -1.41 0.18
CA SER A 81 10.31 -0.86 -1.11
C SER A 81 10.07 0.66 -1.27
N SER A 82 9.47 1.33 -0.27
CA SER A 82 9.02 2.71 -0.41
C SER A 82 9.63 3.67 0.62
N LYS A 83 9.75 4.95 0.23
CA LYS A 83 10.17 6.03 1.15
C LYS A 83 9.24 6.15 2.36
N ARG A 84 7.96 5.80 2.22
CA ARG A 84 7.00 5.74 3.34
C ARG A 84 7.42 4.72 4.40
N GLY A 85 7.90 3.56 3.99
CA GLY A 85 8.43 2.58 4.92
C GLY A 85 9.75 3.03 5.54
N VAL A 86 10.66 3.62 4.76
CA VAL A 86 11.89 4.22 5.32
C VAL A 86 11.55 5.24 6.41
N GLN A 87 10.55 6.09 6.16
CA GLN A 87 10.03 7.04 7.13
C GLN A 87 9.46 6.36 8.39
N LEU A 88 8.74 5.24 8.24
CA LEU A 88 8.23 4.43 9.34
C LEU A 88 9.36 3.85 10.20
N THR A 89 10.47 3.39 9.62
CA THR A 89 11.56 2.81 10.41
C THR A 89 12.12 3.78 11.44
N ILE A 90 12.32 5.06 11.08
CA ILE A 90 12.72 6.08 12.06
C ILE A 90 11.57 6.45 13.00
N ALA A 91 10.31 6.45 12.54
CA ALA A 91 9.16 6.66 13.42
C ALA A 91 9.08 5.61 14.56
N LEU A 92 9.42 4.35 14.27
CA LEU A 92 9.51 3.29 15.27
C LEU A 92 10.66 3.54 16.26
N GLU A 93 11.79 4.07 15.81
CA GLU A 93 12.90 4.44 16.70
C GLU A 93 12.58 5.67 17.55
N ARG A 94 11.78 6.62 17.03
CA ARG A 94 11.22 7.73 17.81
C ARG A 94 10.19 7.25 18.83
N LEU A 95 9.36 6.27 18.48
CA LEU A 95 8.45 5.61 19.43
C LEU A 95 9.24 4.88 20.53
N TYR A 96 10.36 4.24 20.19
CA TYR A 96 11.27 3.64 21.17
C TYR A 96 11.78 4.68 22.18
N GLU A 97 12.17 5.88 21.73
CA GLU A 97 12.56 6.98 22.64
C GLU A 97 11.42 7.41 23.59
N VAL A 98 10.16 7.33 23.15
CA VAL A 98 8.98 7.66 23.97
C VAL A 98 8.66 6.55 24.97
N VAL A 99 8.81 5.27 24.58
CA VAL A 99 8.55 4.10 25.43
C VAL A 99 9.69 3.89 26.45
N GLY A 100 10.93 4.21 26.08
CA GLY A 100 12.13 4.08 26.91
C GLY A 100 12.63 2.64 27.07
N LYS A 101 12.02 1.67 26.38
CA LYS A 101 12.41 0.26 26.36
C LYS A 101 11.93 -0.42 25.08
N GLU A 102 12.48 -1.59 24.79
CA GLU A 102 12.06 -2.41 23.66
C GLU A 102 10.58 -2.85 23.80
N PHE A 103 9.89 -2.82 22.68
CA PHE A 103 8.53 -3.32 22.51
C PHE A 103 8.51 -4.35 21.38
N GLN A 104 7.54 -5.27 21.41
CA GLN A 104 7.50 -6.32 20.39
C GLN A 104 7.05 -5.75 19.05
N LYS A 105 7.89 -5.91 18.02
CA LYS A 105 7.55 -5.59 16.64
C LYS A 105 7.10 -6.88 15.93
N ILE A 106 5.96 -6.82 15.25
CA ILE A 106 5.38 -7.94 14.49
C ILE A 106 5.19 -7.45 13.06
N GLY A 107 5.88 -8.06 12.11
CA GLY A 107 5.71 -7.79 10.68
C GLY A 107 4.81 -8.84 10.04
N LEU A 108 3.79 -8.41 9.30
CA LEU A 108 2.98 -9.27 8.45
C LEU A 108 3.29 -8.94 6.99
N SER A 109 3.46 -9.96 6.17
CA SER A 109 3.76 -9.79 4.76
C SER A 109 3.24 -10.99 3.98
N ALA A 110 2.82 -10.76 2.75
CA ALA A 110 2.79 -11.79 1.72
C ALA A 110 4.19 -12.41 1.53
N THR A 111 4.26 -13.49 0.75
CA THR A 111 5.52 -14.13 0.37
C THR A 111 6.46 -13.12 -0.31
N VAL A 112 7.74 -13.13 0.06
CA VAL A 112 8.79 -12.24 -0.47
C VAL A 112 10.03 -13.04 -0.83
N GLY A 113 10.83 -12.58 -1.80
CA GLY A 113 12.04 -13.28 -2.23
C GLY A 113 13.22 -13.25 -1.25
N ASN A 114 13.25 -12.27 -0.33
CA ASN A 114 14.35 -12.04 0.62
C ASN A 114 13.83 -11.74 2.05
N PRO A 115 13.13 -12.69 2.70
CA PRO A 115 12.44 -12.47 3.96
C PRO A 115 13.34 -11.99 5.10
N GLU A 116 14.60 -12.45 5.14
CA GLU A 116 15.56 -12.03 6.16
C GLU A 116 15.91 -10.54 6.09
N GLU A 117 16.06 -9.98 4.88
CA GLU A 117 16.32 -8.54 4.72
C GLU A 117 15.09 -7.71 5.07
N VAL A 118 13.90 -8.17 4.67
CA VAL A 118 12.62 -7.54 5.03
C VAL A 118 12.38 -7.59 6.55
N ALA A 119 12.82 -8.65 7.22
CA ALA A 119 12.71 -8.77 8.66
C ALA A 119 13.62 -7.75 9.37
N LYS A 120 14.87 -7.57 8.91
CA LYS A 120 15.79 -6.54 9.43
C LYS A 120 15.24 -5.13 9.25
N PHE A 121 14.54 -4.87 8.14
CA PHE A 121 13.86 -3.60 7.90
C PHE A 121 12.88 -3.23 9.03
N ILE A 122 12.13 -4.19 9.57
CA ILE A 122 11.21 -3.98 10.71
C ILE A 122 11.94 -3.99 12.05
N ALA A 123 12.88 -4.92 12.24
CA ALA A 123 13.62 -5.06 13.49
C ALA A 123 14.39 -3.78 13.82
N GLY A 124 15.09 -3.21 12.84
CA GLY A 124 16.12 -2.20 13.04
C GLY A 124 17.52 -2.82 13.14
N THR A 125 18.52 -1.96 13.29
CA THR A 125 19.93 -2.34 13.36
C THR A 125 20.25 -3.06 14.67
N ASP A 126 21.09 -4.10 14.60
CA ASP A 126 21.56 -4.91 15.73
C ASP A 126 20.45 -5.53 16.61
N ARG A 127 19.25 -5.70 16.05
CA ARG A 127 18.13 -6.39 16.70
C ARG A 127 17.82 -7.70 16.00
N SER A 128 17.54 -8.75 16.77
CA SER A 128 17.09 -10.03 16.23
C SER A 128 15.59 -10.03 15.96
N ILE A 129 15.19 -10.76 14.93
CA ILE A 129 13.79 -10.98 14.59
C ILE A 129 13.64 -12.42 14.08
N ARG A 130 12.57 -13.08 14.51
CA ARG A 130 12.27 -14.44 14.05
C ARG A 130 11.40 -14.37 12.81
N VAL A 131 11.92 -14.86 11.69
CA VAL A 131 11.11 -15.07 10.48
C VAL A 131 10.28 -16.34 10.66
N VAL A 132 8.97 -16.23 10.48
CA VAL A 132 8.03 -17.36 10.51
C VAL A 132 7.40 -17.45 9.13
N GLN A 133 7.79 -18.46 8.36
CA GLN A 133 7.16 -18.78 7.08
C GLN A 133 6.19 -19.94 7.27
N ALA A 134 4.90 -19.67 7.11
CA ALA A 134 3.88 -20.71 7.09
C ALA A 134 3.65 -21.14 5.63
N SER A 135 4.14 -22.32 5.26
CA SER A 135 3.82 -22.94 3.97
C SER A 135 2.45 -23.60 4.08
N LEU A 136 1.39 -22.86 3.74
CA LEU A 136 0.07 -23.45 3.56
C LEU A 136 0.02 -24.03 2.13
N PRO A 137 -0.30 -25.32 1.93
CA PRO A 137 -0.47 -25.89 0.61
C PRO A 137 -1.77 -25.34 -0.01
N LYS A 138 -1.73 -24.10 -0.49
CA LYS A 138 -2.80 -23.54 -1.33
C LYS A 138 -2.56 -24.01 -2.75
N GLY A 139 -3.55 -24.65 -3.35
CA GLY A 139 -3.47 -25.09 -4.75
C GLY A 139 -3.64 -23.89 -5.68
N TYR A 140 -2.71 -23.70 -6.61
CA TYR A 140 -2.81 -22.68 -7.66
C TYR A 140 -2.93 -23.34 -9.04
N ARG A 141 -3.84 -22.82 -9.86
CA ARG A 141 -3.94 -23.15 -11.28
C ARG A 141 -3.77 -21.87 -12.08
N TYR A 142 -2.68 -21.81 -12.84
CA TYR A 142 -2.41 -20.73 -13.76
C TYR A 142 -2.62 -21.20 -15.20
N GLN A 143 -3.23 -20.36 -16.02
CA GLN A 143 -3.32 -20.53 -17.47
C GLN A 143 -2.79 -19.28 -18.15
N VAL A 144 -2.03 -19.44 -19.24
CA VAL A 144 -1.60 -18.32 -20.08
C VAL A 144 -2.27 -18.51 -21.43
N GLU A 145 -3.07 -17.54 -21.83
CA GLU A 145 -3.80 -17.56 -23.09
C GLU A 145 -3.41 -16.34 -23.95
N ASN A 146 -3.10 -16.60 -25.21
CA ASN A 146 -2.93 -15.57 -26.24
C ASN A 146 -4.05 -15.77 -27.29
N PRO A 147 -5.23 -15.17 -27.10
CA PRO A 147 -6.39 -15.40 -27.97
C PRO A 147 -6.12 -14.93 -29.40
N THR A 148 -6.26 -15.84 -30.37
CA THR A 148 -6.15 -15.52 -31.79
C THR A 148 -7.51 -15.11 -32.37
N PRO A 149 -7.57 -14.10 -33.27
CA PRO A 149 -8.80 -13.68 -33.91
C PRO A 149 -9.53 -14.81 -34.64
N THR A 150 -10.84 -14.87 -34.46
CA THR A 150 -11.79 -15.66 -35.25
C THR A 150 -12.62 -14.75 -36.15
N GLU A 151 -13.42 -15.29 -37.07
CA GLU A 151 -14.29 -14.48 -37.94
C GLU A 151 -15.20 -13.52 -37.14
N ALA A 152 -15.78 -13.99 -36.04
CA ALA A 152 -16.62 -13.17 -35.16
C ALA A 152 -15.87 -11.97 -34.55
N ASP A 153 -14.54 -12.07 -34.40
CA ASP A 153 -13.71 -11.01 -33.83
C ASP A 153 -13.48 -9.85 -34.81
N TYR A 154 -13.56 -10.09 -36.13
CA TYR A 154 -13.48 -9.03 -37.13
C TYR A 154 -14.71 -8.12 -37.08
N ASP A 155 -15.90 -8.72 -36.96
CA ASP A 155 -17.15 -7.97 -36.80
C ASP A 155 -17.17 -7.21 -35.46
N LEU A 156 -16.72 -7.88 -34.39
CA LEU A 156 -16.61 -7.29 -33.07
C LEU A 156 -15.61 -6.11 -33.05
N ALA A 157 -14.48 -6.26 -33.73
CA ALA A 157 -13.49 -5.19 -33.90
C ALA A 157 -14.08 -3.96 -34.57
N GLY A 158 -14.91 -4.15 -35.61
CA GLY A 158 -15.66 -3.07 -36.25
C GLY A 158 -16.61 -2.34 -35.29
N LYS A 159 -17.39 -3.08 -34.50
CA LYS A 159 -18.31 -2.52 -33.50
C LYS A 159 -17.59 -1.75 -32.39
N LEU A 160 -16.46 -2.29 -31.93
CA LEU A 160 -15.67 -1.73 -30.84
C LEU A 160 -14.70 -0.65 -31.30
N GLY A 161 -14.48 -0.47 -32.60
CA GLY A 161 -13.45 0.44 -33.13
C GLY A 161 -12.05 0.05 -32.62
N THR A 162 -11.69 -1.22 -32.78
CA THR A 162 -10.38 -1.76 -32.39
C THR A 162 -9.87 -2.76 -33.43
N VAL A 163 -8.72 -3.39 -33.18
CA VAL A 163 -8.15 -4.43 -34.06
C VAL A 163 -8.70 -5.82 -33.69
N PRO A 164 -8.80 -6.78 -34.63
CA PRO A 164 -9.32 -8.13 -34.36
C PRO A 164 -8.65 -8.84 -33.18
N GLU A 165 -7.35 -8.64 -32.98
CA GLU A 165 -6.58 -9.20 -31.86
C GLU A 165 -7.06 -8.67 -30.51
N ALA A 166 -7.40 -7.38 -30.44
CA ALA A 166 -7.96 -6.78 -29.23
C ALA A 166 -9.40 -7.24 -29.00
N ALA A 167 -10.19 -7.36 -30.06
CA ALA A 167 -11.55 -7.90 -29.98
C ALA A 167 -11.56 -9.35 -29.48
N ALA A 168 -10.63 -10.19 -29.97
CA ALA A 168 -10.47 -11.58 -29.52
C ALA A 168 -10.16 -11.68 -28.01
N ARG A 169 -9.28 -10.80 -27.50
CA ARG A 169 -9.01 -10.71 -26.05
C ARG A 169 -10.24 -10.28 -25.26
N ILE A 170 -10.95 -9.25 -25.71
CA ILE A 170 -12.16 -8.76 -25.03
C ILE A 170 -13.25 -9.84 -24.99
N ARG A 171 -13.49 -10.52 -26.12
CA ARG A 171 -14.40 -11.67 -26.19
C ARG A 171 -13.98 -12.75 -25.20
N ARG A 172 -12.70 -13.12 -25.19
CA ARG A 172 -12.21 -14.17 -24.28
C ARG A 172 -12.39 -13.81 -22.81
N VAL A 173 -12.12 -12.55 -22.44
CA VAL A 173 -12.38 -12.05 -21.09
C VAL A 173 -13.89 -12.12 -20.78
N ALA A 174 -14.77 -11.75 -21.70
CA ALA A 174 -16.23 -11.88 -21.52
C ALA A 174 -16.66 -13.32 -21.25
N GLU A 175 -16.17 -14.28 -22.05
CA GLU A 175 -16.46 -15.72 -21.88
C GLU A 175 -16.00 -16.24 -20.51
N LEU A 176 -14.82 -15.81 -20.05
CA LEU A 176 -14.29 -16.18 -18.74
C LEU A 176 -15.17 -15.61 -17.62
N VAL A 177 -15.61 -14.35 -17.73
CA VAL A 177 -16.55 -13.74 -16.76
C VAL A 177 -17.90 -14.48 -16.77
N ASP A 178 -18.39 -14.87 -17.94
CA ASP A 178 -19.70 -15.52 -18.07
C ASP A 178 -19.73 -16.95 -17.52
N SER A 179 -18.59 -17.64 -17.61
CA SER A 179 -18.40 -18.99 -17.06
C SER A 179 -18.14 -19.03 -15.54
N HIS A 180 -17.99 -17.87 -14.90
CA HIS A 180 -17.70 -17.75 -13.47
C HIS A 180 -18.74 -16.88 -12.76
N LYS A 181 -18.78 -16.95 -11.42
CA LYS A 181 -19.73 -16.16 -10.62
C LYS A 181 -19.18 -14.80 -10.26
N SER A 182 -17.88 -14.69 -9.98
CA SER A 182 -17.26 -13.50 -9.40
C SER A 182 -15.79 -13.39 -9.83
N THR A 183 -15.51 -12.50 -10.79
CA THR A 183 -14.19 -12.37 -11.43
C THR A 183 -13.50 -11.05 -11.10
N LEU A 184 -12.21 -11.08 -10.78
CA LEU A 184 -11.37 -9.88 -10.78
C LEU A 184 -10.53 -9.82 -12.04
N ILE A 185 -10.51 -8.68 -12.73
CA ILE A 185 -9.72 -8.45 -13.93
C ILE A 185 -8.64 -7.42 -13.61
N PHE A 186 -7.44 -7.89 -13.27
CA PHE A 186 -6.31 -7.01 -13.00
C PHE A 186 -5.69 -6.47 -14.29
N VAL A 187 -5.43 -5.17 -14.28
CA VAL A 187 -4.74 -4.44 -15.36
C VAL A 187 -3.56 -3.65 -14.80
N ASN A 188 -2.57 -3.39 -15.66
CA ASN A 188 -1.33 -2.73 -15.25
C ASN A 188 -1.43 -1.19 -15.16
N SER A 189 -2.50 -0.59 -15.67
CA SER A 189 -2.65 0.88 -15.67
C SER A 189 -4.11 1.32 -15.56
N ARG A 190 -4.33 2.54 -15.07
CA ARG A 190 -5.64 3.19 -15.04
C ARG A 190 -6.22 3.31 -16.45
N THR A 191 -5.39 3.69 -17.42
CA THR A 191 -5.75 3.77 -18.84
C THR A 191 -6.27 2.44 -19.39
N ASN A 192 -5.62 1.32 -19.05
CA ASN A 192 -6.10 0.00 -19.46
C ASN A 192 -7.43 -0.36 -18.78
N ALA A 193 -7.62 0.04 -17.52
CA ALA A 193 -8.86 -0.20 -16.79
C ALA A 193 -10.04 0.51 -17.45
N GLU A 194 -9.87 1.81 -17.71
CA GLU A 194 -10.90 2.65 -18.34
C GLU A 194 -11.15 2.25 -19.80
N MET A 195 -10.09 1.97 -20.57
CA MET A 195 -10.23 1.48 -21.94
C MET A 195 -11.05 0.19 -21.97
N LEU A 196 -10.70 -0.79 -21.13
CA LEU A 196 -11.39 -2.08 -21.11
C LEU A 196 -12.83 -1.94 -20.61
N GLY A 197 -13.05 -1.13 -19.56
CA GLY A 197 -14.38 -0.80 -19.05
C GLY A 197 -15.26 -0.13 -20.10
N PHE A 198 -14.71 0.82 -20.87
CA PHE A 198 -15.41 1.44 -21.99
C PHE A 198 -15.81 0.42 -23.06
N LYS A 199 -14.91 -0.51 -23.44
CA LYS A 199 -15.23 -1.56 -24.41
C LYS A 199 -16.33 -2.50 -23.90
N PHE A 200 -16.30 -2.88 -22.63
CA PHE A 200 -17.37 -3.71 -22.05
C PHE A 200 -18.71 -2.97 -21.97
N ASN A 201 -18.71 -1.68 -21.66
CA ASN A 201 -19.91 -0.85 -21.74
C ASN A 201 -20.50 -0.78 -23.16
N GLN A 202 -19.66 -0.68 -24.20
CA GLN A 202 -20.11 -0.75 -25.60
C GLN A 202 -20.77 -2.10 -25.94
N LEU A 203 -20.41 -3.17 -25.23
CA LEU A 203 -21.05 -4.49 -25.35
C LEU A 203 -22.30 -4.66 -24.46
N GLY A 204 -22.71 -3.60 -23.74
CA GLY A 204 -23.87 -3.64 -22.84
C GLY A 204 -23.62 -4.40 -21.54
N ARG A 205 -22.36 -4.62 -21.15
CA ARG A 205 -21.98 -5.34 -19.92
C ARG A 205 -22.01 -4.43 -18.70
N THR A 206 -23.20 -4.16 -18.18
CA THR A 206 -23.39 -3.36 -16.95
C THR A 206 -23.08 -4.13 -15.66
N ASP A 207 -22.78 -5.43 -15.77
CA ASP A 207 -22.35 -6.32 -14.69
C ASP A 207 -20.83 -6.32 -14.46
N ILE A 208 -20.09 -5.46 -15.18
CA ILE A 208 -18.63 -5.29 -15.07
C ILE A 208 -18.33 -3.82 -14.71
N ALA A 209 -17.67 -3.58 -13.58
CA ALA A 209 -17.30 -2.23 -13.13
C ALA A 209 -15.79 -1.98 -13.17
N VAL A 210 -15.37 -0.72 -13.21
CA VAL A 210 -13.95 -0.30 -13.11
C VAL A 210 -13.65 0.16 -11.68
N HIS A 211 -12.52 -0.27 -11.11
CA HIS A 211 -12.09 0.11 -9.77
C HIS A 211 -10.59 0.48 -9.72
N HIS A 212 -10.30 1.75 -9.45
CA HIS A 212 -8.93 2.22 -9.27
C HIS A 212 -8.83 3.44 -8.34
N GLY A 213 -7.62 3.81 -7.94
CA GLY A 213 -7.36 4.82 -6.91
C GLY A 213 -7.87 6.24 -7.21
N SER A 214 -8.09 6.57 -8.49
CA SER A 214 -8.64 7.85 -8.94
C SER A 214 -10.14 8.02 -8.71
N LEU A 215 -10.87 6.94 -8.39
CA LEU A 215 -12.29 7.02 -8.09
C LEU A 215 -12.53 7.61 -6.69
N SER A 216 -13.67 8.31 -6.55
CA SER A 216 -14.13 8.78 -5.24
C SER A 216 -14.21 7.63 -4.23
N LYS A 217 -14.11 7.96 -2.94
CA LYS A 217 -14.19 6.93 -1.89
C LYS A 217 -15.58 6.28 -1.88
N GLU A 218 -16.61 7.08 -2.10
CA GLU A 218 -18.01 6.69 -2.11
C GLU A 218 -18.28 5.68 -3.24
N GLU A 219 -17.77 5.97 -4.44
CA GLU A 219 -17.90 5.10 -5.60
C GLU A 219 -17.15 3.77 -5.43
N ARG A 220 -15.91 3.81 -4.91
CA ARG A 220 -15.18 2.57 -4.61
C ARG A 220 -15.91 1.68 -3.62
N VAL A 221 -16.49 2.27 -2.57
CA VAL A 221 -17.30 1.54 -1.59
C VAL A 221 -18.53 0.93 -2.23
N GLN A 222 -19.22 1.69 -3.09
CA GLN A 222 -20.39 1.20 -3.79
C GLN A 222 -20.05 -0.02 -4.65
N ILE A 223 -18.98 0.06 -5.45
CA ILE A 223 -18.52 -1.04 -6.31
C ILE A 223 -18.11 -2.26 -5.46
N GLU A 224 -17.37 -2.05 -4.37
CA GLU A 224 -16.98 -3.10 -3.42
C GLU A 224 -18.22 -3.81 -2.84
N ASP A 225 -19.27 -3.06 -2.46
CA ASP A 225 -20.48 -3.60 -1.85
C ASP A 225 -21.41 -4.29 -2.89
N GLU A 226 -21.54 -3.73 -4.10
CA GLU A 226 -22.31 -4.33 -5.21
C GLU A 226 -21.71 -5.66 -5.67
N PHE A 227 -20.37 -5.75 -5.72
CA PHE A 227 -19.68 -6.99 -6.05
C PHE A 227 -19.84 -8.06 -4.96
N LYS A 228 -19.72 -7.66 -3.67
CA LYS A 228 -20.02 -8.57 -2.54
C LYS A 228 -21.45 -9.09 -2.55
N ALA A 229 -22.40 -8.26 -2.97
CA ALA A 229 -23.80 -8.62 -3.07
C ALA A 229 -24.11 -9.49 -4.30
N GLY A 230 -23.14 -9.71 -5.20
CA GLY A 230 -23.32 -10.48 -6.44
C GLY A 230 -24.11 -9.72 -7.52
N VAL A 231 -24.25 -8.40 -7.38
CA VAL A 231 -24.86 -7.54 -8.42
C VAL A 231 -23.90 -7.38 -9.60
N LEU A 232 -22.61 -7.19 -9.31
CA LEU A 232 -21.55 -7.18 -10.30
C LEU A 232 -20.95 -8.58 -10.42
N LYS A 233 -20.76 -9.05 -11.65
CA LYS A 233 -20.03 -10.30 -11.95
C LYS A 233 -18.53 -10.08 -11.98
N ALA A 234 -18.07 -8.90 -12.36
CA ALA A 234 -16.64 -8.63 -12.43
C ALA A 234 -16.24 -7.19 -12.07
N ILE A 235 -15.00 -7.05 -11.61
CA ILE A 235 -14.35 -5.76 -11.42
C ILE A 235 -13.03 -5.72 -12.21
N ILE A 236 -12.88 -4.73 -13.08
CA ILE A 236 -11.61 -4.37 -13.71
C ILE A 236 -10.84 -3.45 -12.76
N CYS A 237 -9.67 -3.87 -12.31
CA CYS A 237 -8.96 -3.16 -11.25
C CYS A 237 -7.45 -3.05 -11.48
N THR A 238 -6.86 -2.00 -10.93
CA THR A 238 -5.39 -1.92 -10.75
C THR A 238 -4.99 -2.60 -9.43
N SER A 239 -3.77 -2.38 -8.95
CA SER A 239 -3.28 -2.90 -7.66
C SER A 239 -4.11 -2.51 -6.42
N THR A 240 -5.12 -1.65 -6.56
CA THR A 240 -6.01 -1.27 -5.44
C THR A 240 -6.75 -2.45 -4.79
N LEU A 241 -7.03 -3.53 -5.53
CA LEU A 241 -7.67 -4.74 -5.02
C LEU A 241 -6.69 -5.92 -4.85
N GLU A 242 -5.39 -5.69 -5.05
CA GLU A 242 -4.33 -6.69 -4.85
C GLU A 242 -4.13 -7.00 -3.35
N LEU A 243 -4.34 -5.98 -2.52
CA LEU A 243 -4.13 -5.99 -1.08
C LEU A 243 -5.32 -6.56 -0.30
N GLY A 244 -5.06 -6.96 0.95
CA GLY A 244 -5.91 -7.78 1.84
C GLY A 244 -7.31 -7.27 2.24
N ILE A 245 -8.00 -6.48 1.42
CA ILE A 245 -9.40 -6.10 1.65
C ILE A 245 -10.33 -7.29 1.40
N ASP A 246 -11.33 -7.47 2.28
CA ASP A 246 -12.41 -8.42 2.04
C ASP A 246 -13.33 -7.84 0.96
N ILE A 247 -13.36 -8.49 -0.21
CA ILE A 247 -14.24 -8.17 -1.36
C ILE A 247 -15.24 -9.31 -1.64
N GLY A 248 -15.38 -10.26 -0.72
CA GLY A 248 -16.22 -11.44 -0.90
C GLY A 248 -15.50 -12.60 -1.59
N ASN A 249 -16.29 -13.55 -2.10
CA ASN A 249 -15.77 -14.80 -2.68
C ASN A 249 -15.53 -14.67 -4.18
N VAL A 250 -14.26 -14.50 -4.56
CA VAL A 250 -13.82 -14.51 -5.96
C VAL A 250 -13.49 -15.94 -6.38
N ASP A 251 -14.03 -16.39 -7.51
CA ASP A 251 -13.76 -17.72 -8.07
C ASP A 251 -12.76 -17.69 -9.23
N LEU A 252 -12.58 -16.55 -9.90
CA LEU A 252 -11.58 -16.36 -10.95
C LEU A 252 -10.82 -15.04 -10.84
N VAL A 253 -9.52 -15.09 -11.12
CA VAL A 253 -8.70 -13.91 -11.39
C VAL A 253 -8.24 -13.93 -12.85
N ILE A 254 -8.49 -12.85 -13.56
CA ILE A 254 -7.93 -12.58 -14.88
C ILE A 254 -6.84 -11.54 -14.73
N GLN A 255 -5.66 -11.81 -15.25
CA GLN A 255 -4.57 -10.85 -15.36
C GLN A 255 -4.46 -10.43 -16.83
N TYR A 256 -4.81 -9.19 -17.14
CA TYR A 256 -4.77 -8.67 -18.51
C TYR A 256 -3.38 -8.07 -18.80
N LEU A 257 -2.70 -8.66 -19.79
CA LEU A 257 -1.26 -8.55 -20.06
C LEU A 257 -0.41 -9.14 -18.95
N SER A 258 0.89 -9.25 -19.20
CA SER A 258 1.85 -9.78 -18.22
C SER A 258 1.71 -9.13 -16.83
N PRO A 259 1.83 -9.92 -15.74
CA PRO A 259 1.81 -9.41 -14.37
C PRO A 259 3.06 -8.58 -14.01
N ARG A 260 4.12 -8.59 -14.85
CA ARG A 260 5.46 -8.00 -14.63
C ARG A 260 6.26 -8.55 -13.45
N GLN A 261 5.58 -9.00 -12.39
CA GLN A 261 6.17 -9.54 -11.18
C GLN A 261 5.43 -10.82 -10.74
N VAL A 262 6.18 -11.82 -10.32
CA VAL A 262 5.72 -13.09 -9.75
C VAL A 262 4.99 -12.83 -8.43
N SER A 263 5.51 -11.94 -7.59
CA SER A 263 4.87 -11.53 -6.35
C SER A 263 3.44 -11.04 -6.59
N SER A 264 3.25 -10.11 -7.53
CA SER A 264 1.93 -9.61 -7.92
C SER A 264 1.03 -10.70 -8.49
N LEU A 265 1.54 -11.61 -9.32
CA LEU A 265 0.76 -12.74 -9.83
C LEU A 265 0.21 -13.60 -8.68
N ILE A 266 1.05 -13.97 -7.72
CA ILE A 266 0.67 -14.79 -6.57
C ILE A 266 -0.36 -14.05 -5.69
N GLN A 267 -0.16 -12.77 -5.43
CA GLN A 267 -1.07 -11.96 -4.60
C GLN A 267 -2.44 -11.79 -5.25
N ARG A 268 -2.45 -11.43 -6.54
CA ARG A 268 -3.67 -11.24 -7.35
C ARG A 268 -4.45 -12.53 -7.47
N VAL A 269 -3.83 -13.63 -7.91
CA VAL A 269 -4.51 -14.93 -8.02
C VAL A 269 -4.85 -15.49 -6.64
N GLY A 270 -4.09 -15.16 -5.61
CA GLY A 270 -4.42 -15.45 -4.22
C GLY A 270 -5.77 -14.88 -3.76
N ARG A 271 -6.33 -13.89 -4.47
CA ARG A 271 -7.69 -13.37 -4.24
C ARG A 271 -8.79 -14.35 -4.66
N SER A 272 -8.56 -15.23 -5.64
CA SER A 272 -9.51 -16.29 -5.97
C SER A 272 -9.40 -17.46 -4.98
N GLY A 273 -10.51 -18.10 -4.65
CA GLY A 273 -10.53 -19.21 -3.69
C GLY A 273 -10.02 -18.78 -2.32
N HIS A 274 -10.72 -17.84 -1.67
CA HIS A 274 -10.26 -17.17 -0.43
C HIS A 274 -10.24 -18.08 0.82
N ARG A 275 -10.66 -19.35 0.69
CA ARG A 275 -10.63 -20.35 1.75
C ARG A 275 -9.44 -21.30 1.54
N LEU A 276 -8.83 -21.76 2.63
CA LEU A 276 -7.63 -22.60 2.62
C LEU A 276 -7.80 -23.94 1.87
N ASP A 277 -9.05 -24.37 1.66
CA ASP A 277 -9.46 -25.61 1.00
C ASP A 277 -9.79 -25.43 -0.49
N LEU A 278 -9.78 -24.20 -1.02
CA LEU A 278 -10.14 -23.92 -2.41
C LEU A 278 -8.92 -23.63 -3.28
N LEU A 279 -8.99 -24.12 -4.52
CA LEU A 279 -8.01 -23.84 -5.56
C LEU A 279 -8.13 -22.37 -5.99
N SER A 280 -7.01 -21.65 -6.01
CA SER A 280 -6.92 -20.32 -6.63
C SER A 280 -6.68 -20.46 -8.13
N GLU A 281 -7.67 -20.06 -8.93
CA GLU A 281 -7.59 -20.07 -10.38
C GLU A 281 -7.27 -18.67 -10.93
N GLY A 282 -6.29 -18.63 -11.84
CA GLY A 282 -5.80 -17.42 -12.49
C GLY A 282 -5.56 -17.63 -13.98
N VAL A 283 -6.12 -16.76 -14.83
CA VAL A 283 -5.89 -16.77 -16.28
C VAL A 283 -5.18 -15.47 -16.69
N ILE A 284 -4.04 -15.59 -17.36
CA ILE A 284 -3.30 -14.45 -17.90
C ILE A 284 -3.64 -14.33 -19.39
N ILE A 285 -4.24 -13.21 -19.78
CA ILE A 285 -4.58 -12.88 -21.17
C ILE A 285 -3.48 -11.99 -21.74
N THR A 286 -2.72 -12.49 -22.72
CA THR A 286 -1.57 -11.77 -23.30
C THR A 286 -1.90 -11.22 -24.68
N ALA A 287 -1.07 -10.29 -25.17
CA ALA A 287 -1.31 -9.60 -26.45
C ALA A 287 -0.13 -9.68 -27.43
N PHE A 288 1.08 -9.88 -26.96
CA PHE A 288 2.33 -9.81 -27.73
C PHE A 288 3.22 -11.04 -27.45
N PRO A 289 4.27 -11.28 -28.24
CA PRO A 289 5.21 -12.36 -27.93
C PRO A 289 5.93 -12.15 -26.59
N ASP A 290 6.40 -10.93 -26.33
CA ASP A 290 7.21 -10.63 -25.14
C ASP A 290 6.40 -10.73 -23.84
N ASP A 291 5.15 -10.23 -23.82
CA ASP A 291 4.30 -10.36 -22.63
C ASP A 291 3.83 -11.80 -22.43
N THR A 292 3.70 -12.60 -23.50
CA THR A 292 3.44 -14.04 -23.41
C THR A 292 4.61 -14.78 -22.77
N LEU A 293 5.84 -14.55 -23.25
CA LEU A 293 7.05 -15.15 -22.68
C LEU A 293 7.25 -14.74 -21.22
N GLU A 294 7.05 -13.45 -20.91
CA GLU A 294 7.13 -12.93 -19.54
C GLU A 294 6.08 -13.59 -18.63
N SER A 295 4.85 -13.79 -19.12
CA SER A 295 3.77 -14.45 -18.37
C SER A 295 4.06 -15.93 -18.10
N ILE A 296 4.60 -16.66 -19.08
CA ILE A 296 5.02 -18.06 -18.93
C ILE A 296 6.14 -18.16 -17.89
N ALA A 297 7.13 -17.27 -17.96
CA ALA A 297 8.22 -17.22 -16.99
C ALA A 297 7.70 -16.90 -15.57
N ALA A 298 6.76 -15.96 -15.46
CA ALA A 298 6.15 -15.60 -14.18
C ALA A 298 5.36 -16.78 -13.56
N VAL A 299 4.57 -17.50 -14.35
CA VAL A 299 3.83 -18.69 -13.90
C VAL A 299 4.78 -19.79 -13.44
N ARG A 300 5.85 -20.06 -14.21
CA ARG A 300 6.86 -21.04 -13.83
C ARG A 300 7.51 -20.67 -12.48
N ASN A 301 7.93 -19.42 -12.33
CA ASN A 301 8.53 -18.94 -11.09
C ASN A 301 7.54 -18.96 -9.92
N ALA A 302 6.25 -18.71 -10.15
CA ALA A 302 5.21 -18.81 -9.13
C ALA A 302 5.08 -20.26 -8.61
N TYR A 303 5.06 -21.26 -9.49
CA TYR A 303 5.06 -22.67 -9.10
C TYR A 303 6.33 -23.07 -8.34
N GLU A 304 7.48 -22.50 -8.71
CA GLU A 304 8.77 -22.75 -8.05
C GLU A 304 8.97 -21.89 -6.78
N ASN A 305 8.00 -21.06 -6.38
CA ASN A 305 8.11 -20.06 -5.30
C ASN A 305 9.36 -19.17 -5.41
N LYS A 306 9.76 -18.82 -6.65
CA LYS A 306 10.87 -17.92 -6.96
C LYS A 306 10.35 -16.51 -7.15
N LEU A 307 10.33 -15.74 -6.06
CA LEU A 307 9.90 -14.34 -6.07
C LEU A 307 11.09 -13.40 -6.21
N GLU A 308 10.82 -12.22 -6.73
CA GLU A 308 11.78 -11.13 -6.79
C GLU A 308 12.20 -10.69 -5.38
N PRO A 309 13.47 -10.30 -5.17
CA PRO A 309 13.88 -9.69 -3.92
C PRO A 309 13.27 -8.29 -3.79
N ILE A 310 12.83 -7.94 -2.59
CA ILE A 310 12.42 -6.59 -2.24
C ILE A 310 13.65 -5.74 -2.03
N LEU A 311 13.77 -4.68 -2.81
CA LEU A 311 14.85 -3.70 -2.70
C LEU A 311 14.46 -2.64 -1.69
N ILE A 312 15.16 -2.61 -0.56
CA ILE A 312 14.99 -1.58 0.47
C ILE A 312 15.64 -0.28 -0.02
N HIS A 313 14.89 0.81 0.03
CA HIS A 313 15.45 2.13 -0.29
C HIS A 313 16.35 2.60 0.86
N GLU A 314 17.67 2.55 0.66
CA GLU A 314 18.66 2.99 1.66
C GLU A 314 18.92 4.49 1.59
N ASN A 315 19.23 5.10 2.75
CA ASN A 315 19.72 6.49 2.85
C ASN A 315 18.87 7.54 2.09
N ALA A 316 17.54 7.46 2.13
CA ALA A 316 16.66 8.52 1.60
C ALA A 316 16.94 9.85 2.33
N LEU A 317 17.65 10.78 1.70
CA LEU A 317 18.08 12.03 2.35
C LEU A 317 16.93 13.02 2.57
N ASP A 318 15.92 13.00 1.70
CA ASP A 318 14.68 13.76 1.86
C ASP A 318 13.85 13.26 3.06
N VAL A 319 13.73 11.94 3.20
CA VAL A 319 13.13 11.31 4.39
C VAL A 319 13.94 11.65 5.63
N LEU A 320 15.28 11.61 5.55
CA LEU A 320 16.17 11.97 6.65
C LEU A 320 15.93 13.42 7.08
N ALA A 321 15.87 14.36 6.14
CA ALA A 321 15.60 15.77 6.40
C ALA A 321 14.30 15.95 7.19
N HIS A 322 13.22 15.30 6.74
CA HIS A 322 11.95 15.28 7.47
C HIS A 322 12.09 14.68 8.88
N GLN A 323 12.80 13.56 9.03
CA GLN A 323 12.94 12.90 10.33
C GLN A 323 13.82 13.68 11.32
N VAL A 324 14.83 14.41 10.87
CA VAL A 324 15.62 15.31 11.73
C VAL A 324 14.70 16.36 12.37
N THR A 325 13.85 17.00 11.57
CA THR A 325 12.86 17.95 12.11
C THR A 325 11.85 17.27 13.03
N GLY A 326 11.46 16.03 12.76
CA GLY A 326 10.61 15.22 13.63
C GLY A 326 11.22 14.96 15.01
N ILE A 327 12.50 14.58 15.07
CA ILE A 327 13.22 14.36 16.32
C ILE A 327 13.32 15.68 17.12
N LEU A 328 13.56 16.81 16.46
CA LEU A 328 13.54 18.14 17.08
C LEU A 328 12.14 18.52 17.60
N MET A 329 11.08 18.13 16.90
CA MET A 329 9.70 18.33 17.36
C MET A 329 9.40 17.52 18.63
N ASP A 330 9.99 16.33 18.77
CA ASP A 330 9.81 15.47 19.95
C ASP A 330 10.62 15.94 21.17
N LYS A 331 11.91 16.26 20.96
CA LYS A 331 12.89 16.55 22.04
C LYS A 331 13.12 18.04 22.32
N GLY A 332 12.79 18.93 21.39
CA GLY A 332 13.10 20.36 21.52
C GLY A 332 14.47 20.73 20.95
N SER A 333 15.51 20.05 21.43
CA SER A 333 16.89 20.13 20.98
C SER A 333 17.54 18.75 21.02
N VAL A 334 18.56 18.51 20.19
CA VAL A 334 19.28 17.23 20.14
C VAL A 334 20.74 17.45 19.73
N GLY A 335 21.66 16.69 20.32
CA GLY A 335 23.06 16.70 19.90
C GLY A 335 23.28 15.91 18.61
N LEU A 336 24.28 16.27 17.79
CA LEU A 336 24.56 15.59 16.52
C LEU A 336 24.81 14.08 16.70
N LYS A 337 25.61 13.70 17.71
CA LYS A 337 25.90 12.29 18.01
C LYS A 337 24.67 11.50 18.43
N GLU A 338 23.79 12.13 19.21
CA GLU A 338 22.53 11.53 19.66
C GLU A 338 21.59 11.33 18.46
N LEU A 339 21.46 12.34 17.61
CA LEU A 339 20.67 12.27 16.38
C LEU A 339 21.15 11.13 15.47
N LEU A 340 22.45 11.07 15.22
CA LEU A 340 23.07 10.02 14.40
C LEU A 340 22.82 8.63 15.02
N ALA A 341 22.93 8.50 16.33
CA ALA A 341 22.67 7.25 17.05
C ALA A 341 21.21 6.82 16.88
N ILE A 342 20.23 7.72 17.06
CA ILE A 342 18.80 7.42 16.86
C ILE A 342 18.54 6.96 15.43
N VAL A 343 19.05 7.71 14.44
CA VAL A 343 18.82 7.42 13.02
C VAL A 343 19.46 6.09 12.60
N ARG A 344 20.68 5.79 13.05
CA ARG A 344 21.38 4.54 12.71
C ARG A 344 20.73 3.27 13.27
N ARG A 345 19.85 3.38 14.28
CA ARG A 345 19.03 2.24 14.72
C ARG A 345 18.00 1.81 13.68
N ALA A 346 17.60 2.69 12.76
CA ALA A 346 16.77 2.32 11.63
C ALA A 346 17.62 1.63 10.55
N TYR A 347 17.20 0.43 10.13
CA TYR A 347 17.98 -0.40 9.20
C TYR A 347 18.38 0.31 7.88
N PRO A 348 17.50 1.09 7.22
CA PRO A 348 17.87 1.82 6.00
C PRO A 348 18.98 2.87 6.17
N TYR A 349 19.29 3.28 7.41
CA TYR A 349 20.31 4.28 7.74
C TYR A 349 21.46 3.72 8.58
N ARG A 350 21.56 2.38 8.76
CA ARG A 350 22.61 1.73 9.56
C ARG A 350 24.04 2.11 9.15
N LYS A 351 24.22 2.49 7.88
CA LYS A 351 25.51 2.92 7.28
C LYS A 351 25.62 4.44 7.10
N LEU A 352 24.66 5.23 7.60
CA LEU A 352 24.66 6.69 7.41
C LEU A 352 25.93 7.31 7.97
N GLY A 353 26.68 8.06 7.16
CA GLY A 353 27.88 8.78 7.57
C GLY A 353 27.57 10.08 8.31
N GLU A 354 28.49 10.52 9.18
CA GLU A 354 28.34 11.78 9.92
C GLU A 354 28.36 13.00 8.98
N ASN A 355 29.24 12.99 7.96
CA ASN A 355 29.31 14.06 6.96
C ASN A 355 27.99 14.21 6.18
N THR A 356 27.40 13.10 5.74
CA THR A 356 26.11 13.11 5.04
C THR A 356 24.98 13.66 5.92
N LEU A 357 24.99 13.32 7.21
CA LEU A 357 24.03 13.89 8.16
C LEU A 357 24.25 15.41 8.32
N LEU A 358 25.50 15.86 8.41
CA LEU A 358 25.86 17.28 8.48
C LEU A 358 25.41 18.04 7.24
N ASP A 359 25.59 17.48 6.04
CA ASP A 359 25.13 18.11 4.79
C ASP A 359 23.61 18.35 4.80
N VAL A 360 22.83 17.37 5.25
CA VAL A 360 21.37 17.50 5.40
C VAL A 360 21.02 18.56 6.46
N ILE A 361 21.75 18.59 7.58
CA ILE A 361 21.54 19.59 8.63
C ILE A 361 21.83 21.00 8.13
N HIS A 362 22.94 21.21 7.42
CA HIS A 362 23.31 22.50 6.85
C HIS A 362 22.30 22.95 5.80
N PHE A 363 21.79 22.02 4.98
CA PHE A 363 20.70 22.29 4.05
C PHE A 363 19.44 22.78 4.79
N LEU A 364 19.00 22.06 5.83
CA LEU A 364 17.82 22.45 6.63
C LEU A 364 18.02 23.80 7.38
N ASP A 365 19.22 24.07 7.88
CA ASP A 365 19.55 25.35 8.52
C ASP A 365 19.45 26.52 7.52
N SER A 366 19.94 26.32 6.28
CA SER A 366 19.83 27.32 5.20
C SER A 366 18.39 27.68 4.86
N LEU A 367 17.47 26.72 5.01
CA LEU A 367 16.02 26.91 4.81
C LEU A 367 15.31 27.48 6.05
N ASN A 368 16.01 27.63 7.17
CA ASN A 368 15.48 28.00 8.50
C ASN A 368 14.52 26.97 9.09
N GLU A 369 14.66 25.70 8.68
CA GLU A 369 13.87 24.55 9.14
C GLU A 369 14.46 23.90 10.40
N LEU A 370 15.70 24.22 10.74
CA LEU A 370 16.30 24.02 12.06
C LEU A 370 17.32 25.15 12.33
N ARG A 371 17.98 25.10 13.49
CA ARG A 371 19.15 25.92 13.80
C ARG A 371 20.28 25.07 14.37
N ILE A 372 21.49 25.45 14.01
CA ILE A 372 22.73 24.89 14.53
C ILE A 372 23.28 25.86 15.59
N GLU A 373 23.53 25.37 16.79
CA GLU A 373 24.11 26.13 17.91
C GLU A 373 25.39 25.45 18.42
N GLU A 374 26.10 26.12 19.33
CA GLU A 374 27.29 25.58 20.02
C GLU A 374 28.35 25.00 19.07
N GLU A 375 28.79 25.81 18.09
CA GLU A 375 29.80 25.43 17.08
C GLU A 375 29.44 24.17 16.27
N GLY A 376 28.16 23.87 16.05
CA GLY A 376 27.77 22.69 15.27
C GLY A 376 27.27 21.51 16.07
N LYS A 377 27.31 21.57 17.41
CA LYS A 377 27.11 20.39 18.27
C LYS A 377 25.65 20.14 18.64
N VAL A 378 24.84 21.20 18.73
CA VAL A 378 23.45 21.13 19.17
C VAL A 378 22.52 21.67 18.10
N LEU A 379 21.47 20.92 17.82
CA LEU A 379 20.41 21.29 16.90
C LEU A 379 19.19 21.74 17.70
N ARG A 380 18.56 22.83 17.25
CA ARG A 380 17.30 23.35 17.81
C ARG A 380 16.26 23.56 16.71
N LYS A 381 15.01 23.70 17.15
CA LYS A 381 13.92 24.15 16.28
C LYS A 381 14.22 25.54 15.72
N GLY A 382 14.21 25.65 14.40
CA GLY A 382 14.18 26.92 13.67
C GLY A 382 12.75 27.47 13.59
N ARG A 383 12.60 28.59 12.87
CA ARG A 383 11.30 29.26 12.71
C ARG A 383 10.29 28.41 11.92
N LYS A 384 10.77 27.64 10.93
CA LYS A 384 9.92 26.85 10.03
C LYS A 384 9.82 25.37 10.39
N THR A 385 10.51 24.89 11.44
CA THR A 385 10.54 23.44 11.77
C THR A 385 9.14 22.85 11.90
N ARG A 386 8.24 23.56 12.58
CA ARG A 386 6.88 23.08 12.81
C ARG A 386 6.06 23.03 11.52
N SER A 387 6.09 24.09 10.70
CA SER A 387 5.32 24.12 9.45
C SER A 387 5.84 23.06 8.49
N TYR A 388 7.15 23.02 8.28
CA TYR A 388 7.81 22.03 7.43
C TYR A 388 7.43 20.59 7.83
N TYR A 389 7.53 20.25 9.12
CA TYR A 389 7.21 18.90 9.59
C TYR A 389 5.76 18.49 9.33
N TYR A 390 4.77 19.37 9.59
CA TYR A 390 3.36 19.01 9.41
C TYR A 390 2.89 19.10 7.95
N GLU A 391 3.52 19.95 7.13
CA GLU A 391 3.23 20.08 5.70
C GLU A 391 3.82 18.91 4.89
N ASN A 392 4.90 18.29 5.36
CA ASN A 392 5.63 17.24 4.65
C ASN A 392 5.52 15.85 5.31
N LEU A 393 4.44 15.56 6.05
CA LEU A 393 4.24 14.27 6.73
C LEU A 393 4.19 13.07 5.77
N SER A 394 3.78 13.29 4.53
CA SER A 394 3.66 12.27 3.49
C SER A 394 4.92 12.24 2.64
N MET A 395 5.45 11.04 2.41
CA MET A 395 6.50 10.80 1.40
C MET A 395 5.91 10.36 0.04
N ILE A 396 4.58 10.40 -0.09
CA ILE A 396 3.90 10.25 -1.38
C ILE A 396 4.04 11.61 -2.07
N PRO A 397 4.65 11.67 -3.27
CA PRO A 397 4.75 12.92 -4.01
C PRO A 397 3.36 13.49 -4.31
N ASP A 398 3.23 14.81 -4.23
CA ASP A 398 2.01 15.50 -4.63
C ASP A 398 1.90 15.47 -6.16
N GLU A 399 1.03 14.61 -6.68
CA GLU A 399 0.57 14.68 -8.07
C GLU A 399 -0.54 15.74 -8.16
N ARG A 400 -0.46 16.68 -9.11
CA ARG A 400 -1.61 17.59 -9.32
C ARG A 400 -2.79 16.73 -9.75
N CYS A 401 -3.90 16.89 -9.05
CA CYS A 401 -5.11 16.11 -9.27
C CYS A 401 -6.26 17.03 -9.68
N TYR A 402 -6.81 16.82 -10.87
CA TYR A 402 -7.95 17.56 -11.40
C TYR A 402 -9.25 16.83 -11.03
N PRO A 403 -10.20 17.47 -10.32
CA PRO A 403 -11.48 16.83 -10.00
C PRO A 403 -12.29 16.63 -11.28
N ILE A 404 -12.79 15.41 -11.47
CA ILE A 404 -13.77 15.11 -12.51
C ILE A 404 -15.16 15.24 -11.88
N ILE A 405 -15.98 16.11 -12.43
CA ILE A 405 -17.33 16.42 -11.95
C ILE A 405 -18.34 15.93 -12.99
N ASN A 406 -19.32 15.16 -12.55
CA ASN A 406 -20.45 14.78 -13.39
C ASN A 406 -21.35 16.01 -13.59
N VAL A 407 -21.44 16.50 -14.82
CA VAL A 407 -22.14 17.75 -15.18
C VAL A 407 -23.64 17.73 -14.85
N ILE A 408 -24.26 16.54 -14.83
CA ILE A 408 -25.71 16.39 -14.58
C ILE A 408 -26.01 16.43 -13.08
N SER A 409 -25.19 15.75 -12.28
CA SER A 409 -25.42 15.59 -10.84
C SER A 409 -24.64 16.57 -9.96
N ASP A 410 -23.72 17.32 -10.56
CA ASP A 410 -22.72 18.18 -9.89
C ASP A 410 -21.89 17.44 -8.82
N ARG A 411 -21.82 16.10 -8.92
CA ARG A 411 -21.07 15.26 -8.01
C ARG A 411 -19.66 15.03 -8.54
N LYS A 412 -18.68 15.11 -7.64
CA LYS A 412 -17.31 14.67 -7.92
C LYS A 412 -17.29 13.14 -8.09
N ILE A 413 -16.92 12.68 -9.28
CA ILE A 413 -16.81 11.25 -9.59
C ILE A 413 -15.38 10.74 -9.41
N GLY A 414 -14.37 11.58 -9.65
CA GLY A 414 -12.99 11.16 -9.47
C GLY A 414 -11.98 12.28 -9.51
N THR A 415 -10.72 11.88 -9.67
CA THR A 415 -9.58 12.78 -9.87
C THR A 415 -8.62 12.22 -10.93
N LEU A 416 -8.22 13.06 -11.88
CA LEU A 416 -7.18 12.76 -12.88
C LEU A 416 -5.85 13.36 -12.44
N GLY A 417 -4.74 12.62 -12.57
CA GLY A 417 -3.39 13.15 -12.31
C GLY A 417 -2.95 14.16 -13.38
N ASP A 418 -1.83 14.85 -13.12
CA ASP A 418 -1.16 15.77 -14.07
C ASP A 418 -0.45 15.02 -15.21
N GLU A 419 -0.12 13.74 -14.96
CA GLU A 419 0.43 12.76 -15.91
C GLU A 419 -0.69 11.85 -16.45
#